data_AF-X1UMT6-F1
#
_entry.id   AF-X1UMT6-F1
#
_cell.length_a   1.000
_cell.length_b   1.000
_cell.length_c   1.000
_cell.angle_alpha   90.00
_cell.angle_beta   90.00
_cell.angle_gamma   90.00
#
_symmetry.space_group_name_H-M   'P 1'
#
loop_
_entity.id
_entity.type
_entity.pdbx_description
1 polymer ?
#
loop_
_entity_poly.entity_id
_entity_poly.type
_entity_poly.pdbx_seq_one_letter_code
_entity_poly.pdbx_strand_id
1 'polypeptide(L)'
;HKLGIYAHNVACTPFPLDRFRAILGKEDSALLRQAEQDILTMSPVDDDDRIKQRLDYFFWERLPTTNLGMAIKEVKPVGGRRKVAALNKFADTYEQPLSKWVVIGDSITDFRMLQAVEEAGGLAIAFNANEYALPYATMSLASTSLSDLMEVSEAWQKGGRKGAEKIVKEKEEIGGTGDRGYFH
;
A
#
# COMPACT_ATOMS: atom_id res chain seq x y z
N HIS A 1 -3.43 22.11 1.25
CA HIS A 1 -3.05 20.85 0.59
C HIS A 1 -1.75 21.06 -0.17
N LYS A 2 -0.66 20.32 0.16
CA LYS A 2 0.66 20.51 -0.48
C LYS A 2 0.72 20.05 -1.94
N LEU A 3 -0.15 19.11 -2.34
CA LEU A 3 -0.16 18.46 -3.66
C LEU A 3 -1.46 18.67 -4.46
N GLY A 4 -2.36 19.55 -4.01
CA GLY A 4 -3.63 19.79 -4.71
C GLY A 4 -4.65 18.64 -4.73
N ILE A 5 -4.40 17.52 -4.03
CA ILE A 5 -5.32 16.37 -3.96
C ILE A 5 -6.43 16.66 -2.95
N TYR A 6 -7.70 16.63 -3.40
CA TYR A 6 -8.87 16.83 -2.54
C TYR A 6 -9.18 15.60 -1.67
N ALA A 7 -9.75 15.84 -0.49
CA ALA A 7 -10.04 14.78 0.49
C ALA A 7 -10.99 13.67 -0.04
N HIS A 8 -11.91 13.99 -0.96
CA HIS A 8 -12.79 12.98 -1.56
C HIS A 8 -12.05 11.98 -2.46
N ASN A 9 -10.82 12.30 -2.87
CA ASN A 9 -9.92 11.42 -3.64
C ASN A 9 -8.89 10.69 -2.74
N VAL A 10 -9.09 10.71 -1.42
CA VAL A 10 -8.19 10.08 -0.46
C VAL A 10 -8.93 8.97 0.27
N ALA A 11 -8.38 7.76 0.18
CA ALA A 11 -8.78 6.62 1.00
C ALA A 11 -7.58 6.17 1.82
N CYS A 12 -7.68 6.26 3.14
CA CYS A 12 -6.62 5.88 4.07
C CYS A 12 -7.23 5.31 5.36
N THR A 13 -6.39 4.74 6.22
CA THR A 13 -6.82 4.28 7.55
C THR A 13 -7.32 5.46 8.37
N PRO A 14 -8.62 5.54 8.70
CA PRO A 14 -9.09 6.56 9.62
C PRO A 14 -8.54 6.26 11.02
N PHE A 15 -7.95 7.26 11.67
CA PHE A 15 -7.38 7.12 13.00
C PHE A 15 -7.90 8.23 13.90
N PRO A 16 -8.91 7.96 14.77
CA PRO A 16 -9.52 8.98 15.63
C PRO A 16 -8.64 9.30 16.83
N LEU A 17 -7.56 10.04 16.58
CA LEU A 17 -6.51 10.35 17.58
C LEU A 17 -7.09 11.01 18.84
N ASP A 18 -8.02 11.96 18.71
CA ASP A 18 -8.61 12.66 19.85
C ASP A 18 -9.36 11.72 20.79
N ARG A 19 -10.06 10.73 20.22
CA ARG A 19 -10.75 9.70 21.00
C ARG A 19 -9.77 8.81 21.74
N PHE A 20 -8.69 8.36 21.08
CA PHE A 20 -7.67 7.54 21.75
C PHE A 20 -6.96 8.32 22.85
N ARG A 21 -6.68 9.60 22.64
CA ARG A 21 -6.09 10.46 23.67
C ARG A 21 -6.99 10.57 24.90
N ALA A 22 -8.31 10.63 24.72
CA ALA A 22 -9.26 10.68 25.82
C ALA A 22 -9.40 9.34 26.58
N ILE A 23 -9.22 8.21 25.88
CA ILE A 23 -9.34 6.86 26.45
C ILE A 23 -8.04 6.40 27.13
N LEU A 24 -6.89 6.87 26.65
CA LEU A 24 -5.58 6.42 27.11
C LEU A 24 -5.36 6.72 28.60
N GLY A 25 -5.46 5.68 29.43
CA GLY A 25 -5.19 5.76 30.86
C GLY A 25 -3.71 5.62 31.22
N LYS A 26 -3.39 5.83 32.50
CA LYS A 26 -2.04 5.57 33.06
C LYS A 26 -1.65 4.10 32.94
N GLU A 27 -2.60 3.19 33.19
CA GLU A 27 -2.39 1.75 33.11
C GLU A 27 -2.16 1.29 31.66
N ASP A 28 -2.97 1.78 30.70
CA ASP A 28 -2.76 1.55 29.26
C ASP A 28 -1.37 2.03 28.82
N SER A 29 -0.98 3.22 29.27
CA SER A 29 0.32 3.81 28.96
C SER A 29 1.47 2.97 29.53
N ALA A 30 1.33 2.48 30.76
CA ALA A 30 2.33 1.60 31.38
C ALA A 30 2.44 0.27 30.63
N LEU A 31 1.30 -0.32 30.24
CA LEU A 31 1.26 -1.56 29.46
C LEU A 31 1.95 -1.39 28.09
N LEU A 32 1.67 -0.30 27.37
CA LEU A 32 2.31 0.01 26.09
C LEU A 32 3.81 0.21 26.23
N ARG A 33 4.26 0.95 27.25
CA ARG A 33 5.69 1.16 27.51
C ARG A 33 6.40 -0.14 27.85
N GLN A 34 5.77 -1.03 28.61
CA GLN A 34 6.33 -2.34 28.91
C GLN A 34 6.46 -3.19 27.65
N ALA A 35 5.45 -3.18 26.77
CA ALA A 35 5.51 -3.88 25.49
C ALA A 35 6.60 -3.32 24.58
N GLU A 36 6.74 -2.00 24.50
CA GLU A 36 7.83 -1.33 23.77
C GLU A 36 9.20 -1.74 24.30
N GLN A 37 9.42 -1.65 25.62
CA GLN A 37 10.70 -2.04 26.25
C GLN A 37 11.06 -3.49 25.97
N ASP A 38 10.08 -4.39 26.00
CA ASP A 38 10.30 -5.80 25.69
C ASP A 38 10.61 -6.03 24.21
N ILE A 39 9.90 -5.36 23.29
CA ILE A 39 10.18 -5.41 21.84
C ILE A 39 11.61 -4.95 21.54
N LEU A 40 12.08 -3.90 22.20
CA LEU A 40 13.44 -3.38 22.02
C LEU A 40 14.54 -4.33 22.53
N THR A 41 14.19 -5.39 23.27
CA THR A 41 15.16 -6.41 23.74
C THR A 41 15.31 -7.58 22.77
N MET A 42 14.58 -7.59 21.65
CA MET A 42 14.53 -8.70 20.70
C MET A 42 15.22 -8.36 19.39
N SER A 43 15.99 -9.30 18.84
CA SER A 43 16.62 -9.22 17.52
C SER A 43 15.73 -9.90 16.48
N PRO A 44 15.23 -9.21 15.43
CA PRO A 44 14.35 -9.80 14.42
C PRO A 44 14.89 -11.06 13.73
N VAL A 45 16.22 -11.21 13.61
CA VAL A 45 16.83 -12.36 12.93
C VAL A 45 16.98 -13.56 13.88
N ASP A 46 17.25 -13.30 15.16
CA ASP A 46 17.58 -14.35 16.13
C ASP A 46 16.39 -14.76 17.01
N ASP A 47 15.39 -13.88 17.15
CA ASP A 47 14.28 -14.01 18.09
C ASP A 47 12.90 -14.17 17.40
N ASP A 48 12.81 -14.61 16.13
CA ASP A 48 11.55 -14.63 15.36
C ASP A 48 10.37 -15.31 16.12
N ASP A 49 10.59 -16.51 16.66
CA ASP A 49 9.58 -17.23 17.45
C ASP A 49 9.19 -16.45 18.72
N ARG A 50 10.17 -15.85 19.41
CA ARG A 50 9.92 -15.05 20.61
C ARG A 50 9.13 -13.80 20.26
N ILE A 51 9.49 -13.10 19.18
CA ILE A 51 8.77 -11.92 18.70
C ILE A 51 7.33 -12.29 18.41
N LYS A 52 7.09 -13.37 17.64
CA LYS A 52 5.75 -13.85 17.34
C LYS A 52 4.95 -14.10 18.62
N GLN A 53 5.49 -14.87 19.56
CA GLN A 53 4.82 -15.19 20.83
C GLN A 53 4.51 -13.93 21.66
N ARG A 54 5.45 -12.98 21.75
CA ARG A 54 5.29 -11.76 22.54
C ARG A 54 4.28 -10.80 21.91
N LEU A 55 4.29 -10.67 20.58
CA LEU A 55 3.29 -9.89 19.85
C LEU A 55 1.91 -10.53 19.95
N ASP A 56 1.80 -11.85 19.81
CA ASP A 56 0.53 -12.57 19.93
C ASP A 56 -0.05 -12.40 21.34
N TYR A 57 0.76 -12.63 22.38
CA TYR A 57 0.35 -12.39 23.77
C TYR A 57 -0.10 -10.94 23.99
N PHE A 58 0.66 -9.97 23.48
CA PHE A 58 0.31 -8.57 23.66
C PHE A 58 -0.99 -8.19 22.94
N PHE A 59 -1.10 -8.46 21.64
CA PHE A 59 -2.23 -8.02 20.82
C PHE A 59 -3.50 -8.85 21.01
N TRP A 60 -3.39 -10.15 21.30
CA TRP A 60 -4.54 -11.04 21.43
C TRP A 60 -5.01 -11.27 22.86
N GLU A 61 -4.12 -11.18 23.86
CA GLU A 61 -4.48 -11.44 25.25
C GLU A 61 -4.47 -10.17 26.10
N ARG A 62 -3.37 -9.40 26.10
CA ARG A 62 -3.22 -8.28 27.03
C ARG A 62 -3.96 -7.03 26.61
N LEU A 63 -3.67 -6.50 25.43
CA LEU A 63 -4.26 -5.26 24.93
C LEU A 63 -5.80 -5.34 24.93
N PRO A 64 -6.46 -6.44 24.49
CA PRO A 64 -7.92 -6.53 24.51
C PRO A 64 -8.58 -6.43 25.88
N THR A 65 -7.84 -6.60 26.98
CA THR A 65 -8.36 -6.43 28.36
C THR A 65 -8.45 -4.97 28.80
N THR A 66 -7.99 -4.03 27.97
CA THR A 66 -7.99 -2.61 28.31
C THR A 66 -8.97 -1.80 27.47
N ASN A 67 -9.33 -0.60 27.96
CA ASN A 67 -10.21 0.32 27.24
C ASN A 67 -9.58 0.74 25.90
N LEU A 68 -8.26 0.94 25.87
CA LEU A 68 -7.53 1.25 24.64
C LEU A 68 -7.62 0.09 23.63
N GLY A 69 -7.43 -1.15 24.07
CA GLY A 69 -7.51 -2.30 23.17
C GLY A 69 -8.91 -2.57 22.63
N MET A 70 -9.95 -2.20 23.38
CA MET A 70 -11.31 -2.22 22.84
C MET A 70 -11.50 -1.14 21.77
N ALA A 71 -10.95 0.05 21.99
CA ALA A 71 -11.06 1.15 21.04
C ALA A 71 -10.25 0.90 19.75
N ILE A 72 -9.06 0.30 19.84
CA ILE A 72 -8.20 0.07 18.66
C ILE A 72 -8.79 -0.95 17.68
N LYS A 73 -9.64 -1.88 18.15
CA LYS A 73 -10.39 -2.82 17.29
C LYS A 73 -11.30 -2.12 16.27
N GLU A 74 -11.68 -0.87 16.53
CA GLU A 74 -12.48 -0.07 15.62
C GLU A 74 -11.66 0.50 14.45
N VAL A 75 -10.33 0.59 14.61
CA VAL A 75 -9.44 0.98 13.51
C VAL A 75 -9.43 -0.17 12.51
N LYS A 76 -9.79 0.16 11.26
CA LYS A 76 -9.79 -0.79 10.15
C LYS A 76 -8.69 -0.37 9.16
N PRO A 77 -7.46 -0.92 9.30
CA PRO A 77 -6.35 -0.54 8.42
C PRO A 77 -6.70 -0.75 6.95
N VAL A 78 -6.44 0.29 6.14
CA VAL A 78 -6.59 0.24 4.68
C VAL A 78 -5.32 -0.36 4.08
N GLY A 79 -5.30 -1.69 4.00
CA GLY A 79 -4.33 -2.47 3.22
C GLY A 79 -5.00 -3.28 2.11
N GLY A 80 -4.32 -4.29 1.55
CA GLY A 80 -4.73 -5.12 0.40
C GLY A 80 -6.21 -5.08 0.01
N ARG A 81 -7.08 -5.81 0.74
CA ARG A 81 -8.52 -5.89 0.40
C ARG A 81 -9.25 -4.56 0.47
N ARG A 82 -8.87 -3.66 1.39
CA ARG A 82 -9.49 -2.35 1.52
C ARG A 82 -8.99 -1.34 0.49
N LYS A 83 -7.77 -1.50 -0.04
CA LYS A 83 -7.32 -0.77 -1.23
C LYS A 83 -8.17 -1.13 -2.44
N VAL A 84 -8.50 -2.42 -2.64
CA VAL A 84 -9.44 -2.85 -3.70
C VAL A 84 -10.84 -2.26 -3.48
N ALA A 85 -11.36 -2.28 -2.24
CA ALA A 85 -12.66 -1.68 -1.94
C ALA A 85 -12.68 -0.16 -2.21
N ALA A 86 -11.59 0.54 -1.88
CA ALA A 86 -11.44 1.96 -2.18
C ALA A 86 -11.36 2.23 -3.69
N LEU A 87 -10.59 1.41 -4.43
CA LEU A 87 -10.51 1.46 -5.89
C LEU A 87 -11.90 1.31 -6.52
N ASN A 88 -12.67 0.29 -6.12
CA ASN A 88 -14.03 0.08 -6.64
C ASN A 88 -14.94 1.26 -6.33
N LYS A 89 -14.86 1.84 -5.12
CA LYS A 89 -15.62 3.04 -4.78
C LYS A 89 -15.27 4.21 -5.71
N PHE A 90 -14.00 4.40 -6.04
CA PHE A 90 -13.59 5.43 -7.00
C PHE A 90 -14.07 5.10 -8.41
N ALA A 91 -13.95 3.85 -8.86
CA ALA A 91 -14.46 3.38 -10.14
C ALA A 91 -15.96 3.64 -10.31
N ASP A 92 -16.75 3.35 -9.28
CA ASP A 92 -18.19 3.62 -9.24
C ASP A 92 -18.48 5.13 -9.27
N THR A 93 -17.72 5.93 -8.51
CA THR A 93 -17.88 7.40 -8.44
C THR A 93 -17.65 8.06 -9.81
N TYR A 94 -16.72 7.51 -10.61
CA TYR A 94 -16.38 8.03 -11.93
C TYR A 94 -17.03 7.25 -13.09
N GLU A 95 -17.90 6.29 -12.79
CA GLU A 95 -18.62 5.46 -13.77
C GLU A 95 -17.69 4.81 -14.82
N GLN A 96 -16.51 4.35 -14.38
CA GLN A 96 -15.48 3.79 -15.26
C GLN A 96 -15.11 2.38 -14.83
N PRO A 97 -15.16 1.38 -15.74
CA PRO A 97 -14.73 0.02 -15.42
C PRO A 97 -13.22 -0.02 -15.17
N LEU A 98 -12.76 -0.95 -14.32
CA LEU A 98 -11.34 -1.11 -13.97
C LEU A 98 -10.41 -1.31 -15.19
N SER A 99 -10.94 -1.78 -16.32
CA SER A 99 -10.22 -1.86 -17.61
C SER A 99 -9.73 -0.51 -18.13
N LYS A 100 -10.24 0.61 -17.61
CA LYS A 100 -9.81 1.97 -17.93
C LYS A 100 -8.97 2.62 -16.84
N TRP A 101 -8.70 1.91 -15.74
CA TRP A 101 -7.94 2.44 -14.62
C TRP A 101 -6.45 2.17 -14.77
N VAL A 102 -5.66 3.12 -14.26
CA VAL A 102 -4.23 2.97 -14.01
C VAL A 102 -4.04 2.95 -12.50
N VAL A 103 -3.35 1.94 -11.97
CA VAL A 103 -2.97 1.86 -10.55
C VAL A 103 -1.48 1.65 -10.41
N ILE A 104 -0.91 2.22 -9.35
CA ILE A 104 0.51 2.17 -9.06
C ILE A 104 0.69 1.66 -7.63
N GLY A 105 1.61 0.72 -7.43
CA GLY A 105 1.94 0.16 -6.13
C GLY A 105 3.37 -0.35 -6.08
N ASP A 106 3.86 -0.62 -4.87
CA ASP A 106 5.26 -0.97 -4.62
C ASP A 106 5.41 -2.20 -3.71
N SER A 107 4.37 -2.53 -2.93
CA SER A 107 4.53 -3.43 -1.79
C SER A 107 3.39 -4.44 -1.63
N ILE A 108 3.53 -5.27 -0.59
CA ILE A 108 2.53 -6.26 -0.17
C ILE A 108 1.13 -5.66 0.08
N THR A 109 1.02 -4.38 0.40
CA THR A 109 -0.32 -3.80 0.61
C THR A 109 -1.05 -3.55 -0.71
N ASP A 110 -0.35 -3.53 -1.84
CA ASP A 110 -0.85 -3.14 -3.16
C ASP A 110 -1.16 -4.32 -4.07
N PHE A 111 -0.59 -5.50 -3.83
CA PHE A 111 -0.68 -6.63 -4.76
C PHE A 111 -2.11 -6.97 -5.18
N ARG A 112 -3.08 -6.88 -4.26
CA ARG A 112 -4.50 -7.16 -4.56
C ARG A 112 -5.13 -6.10 -5.47
N MET A 113 -4.72 -4.83 -5.31
CA MET A 113 -5.17 -3.72 -6.14
C MET A 113 -4.56 -3.84 -7.54
N LEU A 114 -3.26 -4.14 -7.63
CA LEU A 114 -2.56 -4.42 -8.88
C LEU A 114 -3.23 -5.58 -9.63
N GLN A 115 -3.41 -6.72 -8.94
CA GLN A 115 -4.06 -7.91 -9.49
C GLN A 115 -5.47 -7.62 -10.02
N ALA A 116 -6.30 -6.92 -9.24
CA ALA A 116 -7.69 -6.63 -9.64
C ALA A 116 -7.76 -5.77 -10.91
N VAL A 117 -6.82 -4.84 -11.11
CA VAL A 117 -6.77 -4.01 -12.32
C VAL A 117 -6.20 -4.78 -13.50
N GLU A 118 -5.15 -5.57 -13.29
CA GLU A 118 -4.56 -6.43 -14.32
C GLU A 118 -5.58 -7.45 -14.86
N GLU A 119 -6.30 -8.15 -13.96
CA GLU A 119 -7.36 -9.10 -14.32
C GLU A 119 -8.52 -8.44 -15.07
N ALA A 120 -8.81 -7.17 -14.75
CA ALA A 120 -9.82 -6.39 -15.46
C ALA A 120 -9.32 -5.83 -16.81
N GLY A 121 -8.05 -6.00 -17.14
CA GLY A 121 -7.44 -5.49 -18.37
C GLY A 121 -7.09 -4.00 -18.33
N GLY A 122 -6.98 -3.41 -17.13
CA GLY A 122 -6.44 -2.06 -16.93
C GLY A 122 -4.91 -2.06 -16.92
N LEU A 123 -4.30 -1.00 -16.37
CA LEU A 123 -2.86 -0.87 -16.26
C LEU A 123 -2.41 -0.88 -14.79
N ALA A 124 -1.77 -1.96 -14.37
CA ALA A 124 -1.17 -2.10 -13.06
C ALA A 124 0.35 -1.89 -13.15
N ILE A 125 0.87 -0.88 -12.45
CA ILE A 125 2.28 -0.50 -12.50
C ILE A 125 2.94 -0.78 -11.14
N ALA A 126 4.00 -1.59 -11.17
CA ALA A 126 4.89 -1.83 -10.04
C ALA A 126 6.04 -0.80 -10.04
N PHE A 127 5.95 0.26 -9.22
CA PHE A 127 6.97 1.32 -9.18
C PHE A 127 7.95 1.09 -8.03
N ASN A 128 9.24 0.89 -8.35
CA ASN A 128 10.29 0.51 -7.39
C ASN A 128 9.86 -0.63 -6.45
N ALA A 129 9.13 -1.60 -7.02
CA ALA A 129 8.37 -2.56 -6.24
C ALA A 129 9.22 -3.74 -5.74
N ASN A 130 8.75 -4.37 -4.67
CA ASN A 130 9.32 -5.60 -4.14
C ASN A 130 8.65 -6.86 -4.71
N GLU A 131 9.17 -8.03 -4.33
CA GLU A 131 8.71 -9.35 -4.78
C GLU A 131 7.21 -9.62 -4.54
N TYR A 132 6.58 -8.93 -3.59
CA TYR A 132 5.16 -9.13 -3.28
C TYR A 132 4.23 -8.44 -4.28
N ALA A 133 4.70 -7.40 -4.97
CA ALA A 133 3.90 -6.61 -5.90
C ALA A 133 4.19 -6.95 -7.37
N LEU A 134 5.45 -7.26 -7.71
CA LEU A 134 5.90 -7.53 -9.09
C LEU A 134 5.05 -8.58 -9.85
N PRO A 135 4.68 -9.74 -9.26
CA PRO A 135 3.95 -10.77 -10.00
C PRO A 135 2.52 -10.39 -10.41
N TYR A 136 2.00 -9.29 -9.89
CA TYR A 136 0.60 -8.87 -10.05
C TYR A 136 0.46 -7.61 -10.90
N ALA A 137 1.57 -7.06 -11.41
CA ALA A 137 1.58 -5.87 -12.23
C ALA A 137 1.60 -6.21 -13.72
N THR A 138 1.04 -5.34 -14.54
CA THR A 138 1.14 -5.37 -16.00
C THR A 138 2.57 -5.07 -16.46
N MET A 139 3.23 -4.16 -15.74
CA MET A 139 4.60 -3.72 -15.96
C MET A 139 5.20 -3.20 -14.65
N SER A 140 6.51 -3.00 -14.63
CA SER A 140 7.28 -2.40 -13.56
C SER A 140 8.16 -1.25 -14.07
N LEU A 141 8.42 -0.30 -13.18
CA LEU A 141 9.30 0.83 -13.44
C LEU A 141 10.22 1.02 -12.24
N ALA A 142 11.53 0.83 -12.46
CA ALA A 142 12.56 1.25 -11.52
C ALA A 142 13.09 2.64 -11.91
N SER A 143 12.86 3.62 -11.04
CA SER A 143 13.29 5.00 -11.24
C SER A 143 13.28 5.83 -9.96
N THR A 144 14.20 6.78 -9.84
CA THR A 144 14.17 7.82 -8.79
C THR A 144 13.24 8.99 -9.08
N SER A 145 12.52 8.99 -10.21
CA SER A 145 11.58 10.05 -10.57
C SER A 145 10.20 9.53 -10.97
N LEU A 146 9.15 10.03 -10.31
CA LEU A 146 7.76 9.79 -10.70
C LEU A 146 7.42 10.34 -12.09
N SER A 147 8.19 11.30 -12.61
CA SER A 147 7.96 11.87 -13.94
C SER A 147 8.12 10.85 -15.07
N ASP A 148 8.88 9.77 -14.83
CA ASP A 148 9.08 8.73 -15.84
C ASP A 148 7.79 7.91 -16.08
N LEU A 149 6.83 7.95 -15.15
CA LEU A 149 5.50 7.36 -15.35
C LEU A 149 4.69 8.07 -16.45
N MET A 150 5.03 9.32 -16.80
CA MET A 150 4.30 10.06 -17.82
C MET A 150 4.37 9.36 -19.19
N GLU A 151 5.51 8.76 -19.52
CA GLU A 151 5.71 8.10 -20.81
C GLU A 151 4.70 6.96 -21.03
N VAL A 152 4.57 6.08 -20.05
CA VAL A 152 3.58 4.99 -20.12
C VAL A 152 2.15 5.48 -19.94
N SER A 153 1.92 6.51 -19.11
CA SER A 153 0.58 7.06 -18.90
C SER A 153 0.01 7.66 -20.19
N GLU A 154 0.83 8.39 -20.95
CA GLU A 154 0.42 8.93 -22.25
C GLU A 154 0.21 7.82 -23.29
N ALA A 155 1.08 6.82 -23.32
CA ALA A 155 0.94 5.68 -24.23
C ALA A 155 -0.34 4.88 -23.95
N TRP A 156 -0.67 4.68 -22.67
CA TRP A 156 -1.92 4.07 -22.23
C TRP A 156 -3.14 4.89 -22.65
N GLN A 157 -3.12 6.21 -22.44
CA GLN A 157 -4.23 7.07 -22.83
C GLN A 157 -4.52 7.02 -24.34
N LYS A 158 -3.49 6.91 -25.18
CA LYS A 158 -3.62 6.89 -26.65
C LYS A 158 -3.93 5.51 -27.21
N GLY A 159 -3.35 4.45 -26.64
CA GLY A 159 -3.34 3.11 -27.25
C GLY A 159 -3.74 1.97 -26.32
N GLY A 160 -4.16 2.27 -25.08
CA GLY A 160 -4.45 1.28 -24.05
C GLY A 160 -3.28 0.33 -23.83
N ARG A 161 -3.59 -0.94 -23.59
CA ARG A 161 -2.59 -1.98 -23.29
C ARG A 161 -1.55 -2.16 -24.38
N LYS A 162 -1.94 -2.09 -25.66
CA LYS A 162 -0.99 -2.18 -26.78
C LYS A 162 -0.04 -0.99 -26.83
N GLY A 163 -0.52 0.20 -26.47
CA GLY A 163 0.31 1.40 -26.38
C GLY A 163 1.34 1.27 -25.26
N ALA A 164 0.91 0.83 -24.08
CA ALA A 164 1.80 0.59 -22.93
C ALA A 164 2.84 -0.51 -23.23
N GLU A 165 2.42 -1.64 -23.79
CA GLU A 165 3.34 -2.74 -24.13
C GLU A 165 4.41 -2.30 -25.14
N LYS A 166 4.03 -1.49 -26.13
CA LYS A 166 4.98 -0.96 -27.13
C LYS A 166 6.06 -0.10 -26.46
N ILE A 167 5.68 0.85 -25.61
CA ILE A 167 6.66 1.73 -24.97
C ILE A 167 7.54 0.98 -23.97
N VAL A 168 6.99 -0.01 -23.26
CA VAL A 168 7.78 -0.86 -22.35
C VAL A 168 8.85 -1.62 -23.13
N LYS A 169 8.50 -2.28 -24.24
CA LYS A 169 9.47 -3.01 -25.08
C LYS A 169 10.55 -2.10 -25.65
N GLU A 170 10.18 -0.93 -26.16
CA GLU A 170 11.14 0.06 -26.67
C GLU A 170 12.11 0.50 -25.55
N LYS A 171 11.61 0.68 -24.32
CA LYS A 171 12.43 1.08 -23.17
C LYS A 171 13.28 -0.05 -22.61
N GLU A 172 12.82 -1.29 -22.67
CA GLU A 172 13.64 -2.47 -22.32
C GLU A 172 14.85 -2.59 -23.24
N GLU A 173 14.68 -2.34 -24.54
CA GLU A 173 15.76 -2.39 -25.52
C GLU A 173 16.77 -1.24 -25.34
N ILE A 174 16.28 -0.02 -25.06
CA ILE A 174 17.13 1.17 -24.85
C ILE A 174 17.84 1.09 -23.49
N GLY A 175 17.18 0.52 -22.49
CA GLY A 175 17.60 0.55 -21.09
C GLY A 175 17.35 1.90 -20.41
N GLY A 176 17.57 1.94 -19.10
CA GLY A 176 17.54 3.17 -18.31
C GLY A 176 18.84 3.97 -18.40
N THR A 177 18.81 5.19 -17.88
CA THR A 177 20.00 6.03 -17.71
C THR A 177 20.23 6.29 -16.22
N GLY A 178 21.38 5.85 -15.70
CA GLY A 178 21.71 6.00 -14.29
C GLY A 178 20.72 5.24 -13.41
N ASP A 179 19.95 5.97 -12.61
CA ASP A 179 18.96 5.48 -11.65
C ASP A 179 17.50 5.72 -12.12
N ARG A 180 17.30 5.93 -13.43
CA ARG A 180 16.00 6.30 -14.02
C ARG A 180 15.64 5.47 -15.26
N GLY A 181 14.34 5.27 -15.44
CA GLY A 181 13.75 4.83 -16.70
C GLY A 181 13.96 3.35 -17.05
N TYR A 182 14.05 2.46 -16.06
CA TYR A 182 14.10 1.02 -16.31
C TYR A 182 12.68 0.43 -16.30
N PHE A 183 12.12 0.20 -17.48
CA PHE A 183 10.81 -0.40 -17.69
C PHE A 183 10.96 -1.91 -17.89
N HIS A 184 10.03 -2.71 -17.37
CA HIS A 184 9.92 -4.16 -17.57
C HIS A 184 8.46 -4.61 -17.51
#